data_AF-A0A6I2H353-F1
#
_entry.id   AF-A0A6I2H353-F1
#
_cell.length_a   1.000
_cell.length_b   1.000
_cell.length_c   1.000
_cell.angle_alpha   90.00
_cell.angle_beta   90.00
_cell.angle_gamma   90.00
#
_symmetry.space_group_name_H-M   'P 1'
#
loop_
_entity.id
_entity.type
_entity.pdbx_description
1 polymer ?
#
loop_
_entity_poly.entity_id
_entity_poly.type
_entity_poly.pdbx_seq_one_letter_code
_entity_poly.pdbx_strand_id
1 'polypeptide(L)'
;MHEVIRGIEAGDRACIALGLDFIEEDQHFPFGRTIKSDVARALRRAELDEGQKERARRRIVSMLIQGKVPHEYKQYAKLLRRVGVGEHWPEVEARVSRENPYVMRWFRYFRQAFGR
;
A
#
# COMPACT_ATOMS: atom_id res chain seq x y z
N MET A 1 -14.72 9.10 7.54
CA MET A 1 -13.70 8.01 7.50
C MET A 1 -14.13 6.72 8.18
N HIS A 2 -14.67 6.74 9.41
CA HIS A 2 -15.10 5.49 10.08
C HIS A 2 -16.17 4.73 9.28
N GLU A 3 -17.11 5.43 8.64
CA GLU A 3 -18.12 4.82 7.76
C GLU A 3 -17.51 4.18 6.52
N VAL A 4 -16.51 4.83 5.90
CA VAL A 4 -15.76 4.27 4.77
C VAL A 4 -15.06 2.98 5.17
N ILE A 5 -14.42 2.94 6.35
CA ILE A 5 -13.77 1.72 6.86
C ILE A 5 -14.80 0.59 7.03
N ARG A 6 -15.95 0.87 7.65
CA ARG A 6 -17.02 -0.13 7.78
C ARG A 6 -17.55 -0.60 6.43
N GLY A 7 -17.70 0.31 5.47
CA GLY A 7 -18.10 -0.02 4.10
C GLY A 7 -17.08 -0.92 3.39
N ILE A 8 -15.78 -0.64 3.54
CA ILE A 8 -14.71 -1.50 3.01
C ILE A 8 -14.81 -2.91 3.62
N GLU A 9 -14.99 -3.00 4.94
CA GLU A 9 -15.14 -4.30 5.62
C GLU A 9 -16.40 -5.05 5.19
N ALA A 10 -17.45 -4.34 4.77
CA ALA A 10 -18.67 -4.91 4.19
C ALA A 10 -18.53 -5.25 2.69
N GLY A 11 -17.40 -4.96 2.05
CA GLY A 11 -17.19 -5.20 0.62
C GLY A 11 -17.85 -4.17 -0.31
N ASP A 12 -18.25 -3.01 0.21
CA ASP A 12 -18.84 -1.94 -0.58
C ASP A 12 -17.81 -1.37 -1.57
N ARG A 13 -18.13 -1.46 -2.87
CA ARG A 13 -17.21 -1.08 -3.95
C ARG A 13 -16.85 0.40 -3.93
N ALA A 14 -17.78 1.28 -3.58
CA ALA A 14 -17.53 2.72 -3.52
C ALA A 14 -16.60 3.06 -2.35
N CYS A 15 -16.81 2.42 -1.20
CA CYS A 15 -15.96 2.58 -0.03
C CYS A 15 -14.54 2.04 -0.28
N ILE A 16 -14.39 0.93 -1.00
CA ILE A 16 -13.09 0.41 -1.43
C ILE A 16 -12.38 1.42 -2.34
N ALA A 17 -13.08 1.97 -3.34
CA ALA A 17 -12.52 2.98 -4.23
C ALA A 17 -12.04 4.22 -3.45
N LEU A 18 -12.88 4.75 -2.55
CA LEU A 18 -12.51 5.87 -1.68
C LEU A 18 -11.32 5.55 -0.77
N GLY A 19 -11.24 4.31 -0.28
CA GLY A 19 -10.09 3.84 0.51
C GLY A 19 -8.79 3.84 -0.29
N LEU A 20 -8.84 3.45 -1.57
CA LEU A 20 -7.70 3.50 -2.48
C LEU A 20 -7.30 4.95 -2.80
N ASP A 21 -8.27 5.80 -3.12
CA ASP A 21 -8.02 7.24 -3.34
C ASP A 21 -7.32 7.86 -2.11
N PHE A 22 -7.76 7.49 -0.91
CA PHE A 22 -7.20 8.02 0.33
C PHE A 22 -5.75 7.60 0.61
N ILE A 23 -5.33 6.38 0.22
CA ILE A 23 -3.91 5.97 0.36
C ILE A 23 -3.04 6.52 -0.78
N GLU A 24 -3.64 6.88 -1.92
CA GLU A 24 -2.99 7.53 -3.05
C GLU A 24 -2.66 9.01 -2.76
N GLU A 25 -3.50 9.67 -1.96
CA GLU A 25 -3.33 11.08 -1.60
C GLU A 25 -2.04 11.34 -0.80
N ASP A 26 -1.26 12.34 -1.22
CA ASP A 26 0.00 12.77 -0.60
C ASP A 26 -0.18 13.95 0.38
N GLN A 27 -1.37 14.56 0.43
CA GLN A 27 -1.66 15.67 1.34
C GLN A 27 -1.52 15.31 2.83
N HIS A 28 -1.07 16.29 3.61
CA HIS A 28 -0.98 16.19 5.07
C HIS A 28 -2.37 16.35 5.69
N PHE A 29 -2.84 15.34 6.41
CA PHE A 29 -4.11 15.38 7.13
C PHE A 29 -3.90 15.22 8.64
N PRO A 30 -4.68 15.93 9.48
CA PRO A 30 -4.78 15.63 10.90
C PRO A 30 -5.12 14.16 11.11
N PHE A 31 -4.39 13.48 11.99
CA PHE A 31 -4.54 12.04 12.24
C PHE A 31 -4.37 11.14 10.99
N GLY A 32 -3.82 11.67 9.90
CA GLY A 32 -3.71 10.98 8.61
C GLY A 32 -2.97 9.65 8.73
N ARG A 33 -1.94 9.58 9.56
CA ARG A 33 -1.21 8.33 9.86
C ARG A 33 -2.13 7.21 10.38
N THR A 34 -2.97 7.51 11.37
CA THR A 34 -3.85 6.52 12.01
C THR A 34 -4.93 6.11 11.03
N ILE A 35 -5.58 7.07 10.39
CA ILE A 35 -6.66 6.81 9.43
C ILE A 35 -6.14 6.00 8.24
N LYS A 36 -5.00 6.38 7.65
CA LYS A 36 -4.39 5.65 6.52
C LYS A 36 -3.97 4.23 6.92
N SER A 37 -3.48 4.05 8.15
CA SER A 37 -3.16 2.72 8.68
C SER A 37 -4.40 1.83 8.79
N ASP A 38 -5.53 2.40 9.23
CA ASP A 38 -6.78 1.67 9.41
C ASP A 38 -7.43 1.34 8.06
N VAL A 39 -7.45 2.30 7.13
CA VAL A 39 -7.90 2.08 5.75
C VAL A 39 -7.08 1.00 5.07
N ALA A 40 -5.74 1.05 5.13
CA ALA A 40 -4.89 0.01 4.57
C ALA A 40 -5.15 -1.38 5.19
N ARG A 41 -5.46 -1.42 6.50
CA ARG A 41 -5.81 -2.67 7.19
C ARG A 41 -7.14 -3.22 6.69
N ALA A 42 -8.14 -2.35 6.50
CA ALA A 42 -9.46 -2.72 5.97
C ALA A 42 -9.35 -3.22 4.52
N LEU A 43 -8.66 -2.49 3.64
CA LEU A 43 -8.41 -2.88 2.25
C LEU A 43 -7.72 -4.25 2.15
N ARG A 44 -6.79 -4.56 3.07
CA ARG A 44 -6.11 -5.86 3.11
C ARG A 44 -7.06 -7.02 3.44
N ARG A 45 -8.15 -6.76 4.16
CA ARG A 45 -9.15 -7.76 4.55
C ARG A 45 -10.27 -7.88 3.51
N ALA A 46 -10.49 -6.84 2.71
CA ALA A 46 -11.48 -6.85 1.65
C ALA A 46 -11.03 -7.70 0.45
N GLU A 47 -12.01 -8.22 -0.29
CA GLU A 47 -11.77 -8.82 -1.60
C GLU A 47 -11.70 -7.70 -2.64
N LEU A 48 -10.50 -7.50 -3.18
CA LEU A 48 -10.23 -6.50 -4.21
C LEU A 48 -10.27 -7.14 -5.58
N ASP A 49 -10.84 -6.46 -6.57
CA ASP A 49 -10.69 -6.85 -7.98
C ASP A 49 -9.28 -6.54 -8.51
N GLU A 50 -8.93 -7.05 -9.70
CA GLU A 50 -7.58 -6.85 -10.24
C GLU A 50 -7.23 -5.39 -10.50
N GLY A 51 -8.21 -4.54 -10.87
CA GLY A 51 -7.98 -3.12 -11.05
C GLY A 51 -7.62 -2.43 -9.72
N GLN A 52 -8.35 -2.76 -8.66
CA GLN A 52 -8.11 -2.27 -7.31
C GLN A 52 -6.77 -2.75 -6.74
N LYS A 53 -6.41 -4.03 -6.98
CA LYS A 53 -5.10 -4.56 -6.62
C LYS A 53 -3.98 -3.81 -7.34
N GLU A 54 -4.16 -3.55 -8.63
CA GLU A 54 -3.16 -2.85 -9.44
C GLU A 54 -2.94 -1.40 -8.98
N ARG A 55 -4.01 -0.69 -8.61
CA ARG A 55 -3.92 0.63 -7.97
C ARG A 55 -3.07 0.59 -6.70
N ALA A 56 -3.37 -0.36 -5.81
CA ALA A 56 -2.61 -0.54 -4.58
C ALA A 56 -1.13 -0.88 -4.87
N ARG A 57 -0.85 -1.76 -5.84
CA ARG A 57 0.52 -2.11 -6.27
C ARG A 57 1.29 -0.88 -6.71
N ARG A 58 0.79 -0.15 -7.71
CA ARG A 58 1.44 1.04 -8.27
C ARG A 58 1.75 2.08 -7.22
N ARG A 59 0.77 2.39 -6.36
CA ARG A 59 0.95 3.39 -5.32
C ARG A 59 2.06 2.99 -4.35
N ILE A 60 2.01 1.78 -3.81
CA ILE A 60 2.95 1.32 -2.79
C ILE A 60 4.36 1.15 -3.36
N VAL A 61 4.48 0.59 -4.57
CA VAL A 61 5.75 0.46 -5.29
C VAL A 61 6.36 1.83 -5.58
N SER A 62 5.57 2.79 -6.09
CA SER A 62 6.09 4.13 -6.40
C SER A 62 6.63 4.83 -5.15
N MET A 63 5.94 4.69 -4.00
CA MET A 63 6.41 5.23 -2.72
C MET A 63 7.77 4.64 -2.32
N LEU A 64 7.95 3.32 -2.48
CA LEU A 64 9.21 2.65 -2.20
C LEU A 64 10.35 3.17 -3.08
N ILE A 65 10.11 3.25 -4.38
CA ILE A 65 11.09 3.69 -5.38
C ILE A 65 11.49 5.15 -5.13
N GLN A 66 10.52 6.01 -4.81
CA GLN A 66 10.75 7.42 -4.48
C GLN A 66 11.40 7.63 -3.10
N GLY A 67 11.59 6.58 -2.31
CA GLY A 67 12.10 6.68 -0.94
C GLY A 67 11.12 7.26 0.07
N LYS A 68 9.84 7.40 -0.29
CA LYS A 68 8.77 7.89 0.58
C LYS A 68 8.25 6.74 1.44
N VAL A 69 8.82 6.57 2.64
CA VAL A 69 8.44 5.52 3.60
C VAL A 69 7.78 6.15 4.83
N PRO A 70 6.50 6.55 4.76
CA PRO A 70 5.80 7.12 5.89
C PRO A 70 5.57 6.10 7.01
N HIS A 71 5.11 6.55 8.17
CA HIS A 71 4.96 5.68 9.35
C HIS A 71 3.94 4.54 9.15
N GLU A 72 2.89 4.79 8.37
CA GLU A 72 1.86 3.82 8.01
C GLU A 72 2.31 2.82 6.95
N TYR A 73 3.50 2.99 6.36
CA TYR A 73 4.02 2.13 5.29
C TYR A 73 4.08 0.65 5.69
N LYS A 74 4.17 0.35 7.00
CA LYS A 74 4.02 -1.03 7.50
C LYS A 74 2.70 -1.68 7.10
N GLN A 75 1.59 -0.95 7.10
CA GLN A 75 0.29 -1.49 6.67
C GLN A 75 0.21 -1.59 5.15
N TYR A 76 0.78 -0.62 4.43
CA TYR A 76 0.91 -0.71 2.97
C TYR A 76 1.72 -1.93 2.54
N ALA A 77 2.87 -2.19 3.16
CA ALA A 77 3.67 -3.38 2.85
C ALA A 77 2.90 -4.69 3.10
N LYS A 78 2.06 -4.74 4.14
CA LYS A 78 1.19 -5.89 4.40
C LYS A 78 0.06 -6.00 3.38
N LEU A 79 -0.49 -4.88 2.91
CA LEU A 79 -1.47 -4.84 1.83
C LEU A 79 -0.83 -5.36 0.53
N LEU A 80 0.33 -4.84 0.13
CA LEU A 80 1.06 -5.29 -1.05
C LEU A 80 1.36 -6.79 -1.02
N ARG A 81 1.78 -7.31 0.15
CA ARG A 81 1.99 -8.75 0.34
C ARG A 81 0.73 -9.58 0.15
N ARG A 82 -0.45 -9.06 0.50
CA ARG A 82 -1.74 -9.74 0.34
C ARG A 82 -2.23 -9.71 -1.11
N VAL A 83 -2.04 -8.59 -1.82
CA VAL A 83 -2.50 -8.43 -3.21
C VAL A 83 -1.49 -8.95 -4.26
N GLY A 84 -0.25 -9.22 -3.83
CA GLY A 84 0.87 -9.57 -4.69
C GLY A 84 1.48 -8.35 -5.37
N VAL A 85 2.77 -8.42 -5.69
CA VAL A 85 3.48 -7.31 -6.37
C VAL A 85 3.22 -7.23 -7.88
N GLY A 86 2.73 -8.31 -8.48
CA GLY A 86 2.49 -8.37 -9.93
C GLY A 86 3.79 -8.17 -10.72
N GLU A 87 3.68 -7.48 -11.86
CA GLU A 87 4.79 -7.21 -12.78
C GLU A 87 5.74 -6.10 -12.30
N HIS A 88 5.47 -5.49 -11.13
CA HIS A 88 6.25 -4.37 -10.61
C HIS A 88 7.56 -4.78 -9.92
N TRP A 89 7.77 -6.07 -9.65
CA TRP A 89 8.95 -6.53 -8.92
C TRP A 89 10.30 -6.20 -9.61
N PRO A 90 10.47 -6.46 -10.92
CA PRO A 90 11.71 -6.09 -11.62
C PRO A 90 12.01 -4.59 -11.55
N GLU A 91 10.96 -3.75 -11.59
CA GLU A 91 11.11 -2.30 -11.46
C GLU A 91 11.62 -1.91 -10.07
N VAL A 92 11.06 -2.53 -9.02
CA VAL A 92 11.51 -2.34 -7.63
C VAL A 92 12.99 -2.71 -7.49
N GLU A 93 13.43 -3.84 -8.02
CA GLU A 93 14.85 -4.26 -7.92
C GLU A 93 15.81 -3.34 -8.65
N ALA A 94 15.39 -2.77 -9.78
CA ALA A 94 16.21 -1.86 -10.57
C ALA A 94 16.31 -0.46 -9.94
N ARG A 95 15.21 0.08 -9.42
CA ARG A 95 15.10 1.53 -9.12
C ARG A 95 15.18 1.90 -7.65
N VAL A 96 15.04 0.95 -6.74
CA VAL A 96 15.06 1.25 -5.30
C VAL A 96 16.41 1.81 -4.85
N SER A 97 16.38 2.94 -4.12
CA SER A 97 17.57 3.49 -3.46
C SER A 97 18.10 2.54 -2.38
N ARG A 98 19.34 2.07 -2.58
CA ARG A 98 20.04 1.19 -1.63
C ARG A 98 20.71 1.93 -0.47
N GLU A 99 20.80 3.26 -0.58
CA GLU A 99 21.42 4.12 0.42
C GLU A 99 20.45 4.45 1.57
N ASN A 100 19.14 4.43 1.32
CA ASN A 100 18.13 4.73 2.34
C ASN A 100 17.83 3.48 3.19
N PRO A 101 18.17 3.46 4.50
CA PRO A 101 17.98 2.29 5.35
C PRO A 101 16.50 1.94 5.58
N TYR A 102 15.60 2.93 5.56
CA TYR A 102 14.15 2.70 5.70
C TYR A 102 13.58 2.00 4.47
N VAL A 103 14.03 2.40 3.28
CA VAL A 103 13.67 1.74 2.03
C VAL A 103 14.24 0.33 2.00
N MET A 104 15.51 0.15 2.36
CA MET A 104 16.17 -1.15 2.37
C MET A 104 15.57 -2.16 3.35
N ARG A 105 14.96 -1.69 4.44
CA ARG A 105 14.15 -2.54 5.32
C ARG A 105 12.99 -3.19 4.56
N TRP A 106 12.23 -2.39 3.82
CA TRP A 106 11.07 -2.89 3.08
C TRP A 106 11.45 -3.62 1.80
N PHE A 107 12.51 -3.20 1.11
CA PHE A 107 13.08 -3.94 -0.01
C PHE A 107 13.42 -5.38 0.38
N ARG A 108 14.14 -5.58 1.50
CA ARG A 108 14.45 -6.94 2.01
C ARG A 108 13.20 -7.73 2.37
N TYR A 109 12.22 -7.08 2.99
CA TYR A 109 10.93 -7.70 3.31
C TYR A 109 10.20 -8.19 2.07
N PHE A 110 10.18 -7.41 0.99
CA PHE A 110 9.54 -7.79 -0.28
C PHE A 110 10.37 -8.82 -1.05
N ARG A 111 11.71 -8.74 -1.04
CA ARG A 111 12.57 -9.73 -1.69
C ARG A 111 12.36 -11.13 -1.15
N GLN A 112 12.16 -11.26 0.16
CA GLN A 112 11.81 -12.56 0.77
C GLN A 112 10.43 -13.09 0.33
N ALA A 113 9.50 -12.20 -0.02
CA ALA A 113 8.14 -12.55 -0.42
C ALA A 113 8.01 -12.79 -1.93
N PHE A 114 8.77 -12.07 -2.76
CA PHE A 114 8.55 -11.99 -4.21
C PHE A 114 9.80 -12.27 -5.07
N GLY A 115 11.01 -12.27 -4.49
CA GLY A 115 12.26 -12.46 -5.23
C GLY A 115 12.58 -13.92 -5.55
N ARG A 116 11.58 -14.72 -5.93
CA ARG A 116 11.73 -16.11 -6.38
C ARG A 116 11.55 -16.20 -7.87
#